data_AF-A0A7C1N3S9-F1
#
_entry.id   AF-A0A7C1N3S9-F1
#
_cell.length_a   1.000
_cell.length_b   1.000
_cell.length_c   1.000
_cell.angle_alpha   90.00
_cell.angle_beta   90.00
_cell.angle_gamma   90.00
#
_symmetry.space_group_name_H-M   'P 1'
#
loop_
_entity.id
_entity.type
_entity.pdbx_description
1 polymer ?
#
loop_
_entity_poly.entity_id
_entity_poly.type
_entity_poly.pdbx_seq_one_letter_code
_entity_poly.pdbx_strand_id
1 'polypeptide(L)'
;MTDTIKYLETLMQETQKPEAELMAQAFQTGVRQMWRERTLGRYLRGQITRQKAVELAGIDWVELAERQHKAMMEDLAWAMEN
;
A
#
# COMPACT_ATOMS: atom_id res chain seq x y z
N MET A 1 16.89 -10.09 4.83
CA MET A 1 17.69 -8.97 5.41
C MET A 1 18.89 -8.63 4.55
N THR A 2 19.67 -9.61 4.07
CA THR A 2 20.85 -9.39 3.22
C THR A 2 20.53 -8.56 1.96
N ASP A 3 19.36 -8.79 1.35
CA ASP A 3 18.94 -8.03 0.16
C ASP A 3 18.52 -6.59 0.50
N THR A 4 17.90 -6.37 1.67
CA THR A 4 17.46 -5.04 2.11
C THR A 4 18.63 -4.11 2.38
N ILE A 5 19.72 -4.63 2.96
CA ILE A 5 20.95 -3.87 3.17
C ILE A 5 21.59 -3.49 1.83
N LYS A 6 21.65 -4.43 0.87
CA LYS A 6 22.13 -4.13 -0.49
C LYS A 6 21.29 -3.04 -1.16
N TYR A 7 19.97 -3.06 -1.03
CA TYR A 7 19.11 -2.00 -1.57
C TYR A 7 19.36 -0.66 -0.90
N LEU A 8 19.60 -0.63 0.41
CA LEU A 8 19.96 0.60 1.12
C LEU A 8 21.30 1.15 0.64
N GLU A 9 22.31 0.29 0.47
CA GLU A 9 23.62 0.67 -0.08
C GLU A 9 23.50 1.24 -1.49
N THR A 10 22.73 0.59 -2.38
CA THR A 10 22.44 1.10 -3.72
C THR A 10 21.76 2.47 -3.67
N LEU A 11 20.74 2.63 -2.81
CA LEU A 11 20.05 3.91 -2.65
C LEU A 11 20.99 5.01 -2.11
N MET A 12 21.89 4.69 -1.18
CA MET A 12 22.91 5.62 -0.71
C MET A 12 23.82 6.07 -1.85
N GLN A 13 24.27 5.14 -2.70
CA GLN A 13 25.12 5.44 -3.86
C GLN A 13 24.40 6.28 -4.92
N GLU A 14 23.16 5.95 -5.27
CA GLU A 14 22.42 6.63 -6.34
C GLU A 14 21.89 7.99 -5.90
N THR A 15 21.46 8.13 -4.64
CA THR A 15 20.85 9.37 -4.13
C THR A 15 21.84 10.29 -3.42
N GLN A 16 23.05 9.80 -3.11
CA GLN A 16 24.08 10.50 -2.32
C GLN A 16 23.57 10.96 -0.95
N LYS A 17 22.60 10.24 -0.37
CA LYS A 17 22.01 10.53 0.93
C LYS A 17 22.63 9.68 2.04
N PRO A 18 22.74 10.21 3.28
CA PRO A 18 23.17 9.44 4.43
C PRO A 18 22.21 8.28 4.75
N GLU A 19 22.76 7.19 5.29
CA GLU A 19 21.99 6.02 5.71
C GLU A 19 20.82 6.39 6.64
N ALA A 20 21.08 7.24 7.64
CA ALA A 20 20.08 7.66 8.62
C ALA A 20 18.88 8.37 7.98
N GLU A 21 19.11 9.17 6.94
CA GLU A 21 18.04 9.87 6.22
C GLU A 21 17.18 8.87 5.43
N LEU A 22 17.82 7.95 4.70
CA LEU A 22 17.13 6.93 3.93
C LEU A 22 16.36 5.96 4.83
N MET A 23 16.93 5.59 5.97
CA MET A 23 16.25 4.74 6.97
C MET A 23 15.03 5.43 7.57
N ALA A 24 15.13 6.72 7.91
CA ALA A 24 13.98 7.49 8.37
C ALA A 24 12.89 7.59 7.28
N GLN A 25 13.28 7.82 6.03
CA GLN A 25 12.36 7.88 4.89
C GLN A 25 11.68 6.53 4.65
N ALA A 26 12.42 5.42 4.71
CA ALA A 26 11.91 4.07 4.57
C ALA A 26 10.91 3.74 5.69
N PHE A 27 11.26 4.07 6.94
CA PHE A 27 10.37 3.89 8.08
C PHE A 27 9.05 4.65 7.91
N GLN A 28 9.12 5.95 7.61
CA GLN A 28 7.93 6.78 7.41
C GLN A 28 7.06 6.25 6.26
N THR A 29 7.70 5.82 5.16
CA THR A 29 7.00 5.26 4.00
C THR A 29 6.32 3.94 4.35
N GLY A 30 7.03 3.05 5.05
CA GLY A 30 6.48 1.78 5.52
C GLY A 30 5.28 1.97 6.44
N VAL A 31 5.37 2.86 7.44
CA VAL A 31 4.25 3.15 8.35
C VAL A 31 3.04 3.70 7.59
N ARG A 32 3.24 4.65 6.66
CA ARG A 32 2.15 5.18 5.82
C ARG A 32 1.52 4.09 4.96
N GLN A 33 2.32 3.21 4.36
CA GLN A 33 1.83 2.10 3.55
C GLN A 33 1.00 1.12 4.39
N MET A 34 1.51 0.69 5.54
CA MET A 34 0.79 -0.21 6.45
C MET A 34 -0.54 0.40 6.92
N TRP A 35 -0.56 1.69 7.25
CA TRP A 35 -1.79 2.39 7.64
C TRP A 35 -2.82 2.40 6.51
N ARG A 36 -2.38 2.68 5.30
CA ARG A 36 -3.23 2.68 4.10
C ARG A 36 -3.82 1.29 3.84
N GLU A 37 -2.98 0.25 3.80
CA GLU A 37 -3.42 -1.13 3.56
C GLU A 37 -4.48 -1.57 4.58
N ARG A 38 -4.23 -1.29 5.87
CA ARG A 38 -5.20 -1.57 6.94
C ARG A 38 -6.53 -0.84 6.73
N THR A 39 -6.46 0.45 6.38
CA THR A 39 -7.65 1.29 6.15
C THR A 39 -8.47 0.78 4.98
N LEU A 40 -7.84 0.50 3.83
CA LEU A 40 -8.52 -0.01 2.64
C LEU A 40 -9.12 -1.39 2.90
N GLY A 41 -8.42 -2.28 3.61
CA GLY A 41 -8.97 -3.58 4.00
C GLY A 41 -10.22 -3.45 4.88
N ARG A 42 -10.23 -2.49 5.82
CA ARG A 42 -11.44 -2.22 6.63
C ARG A 42 -12.58 -1.70 5.75
N TYR A 43 -12.27 -0.83 4.79
CA TYR A 43 -13.26 -0.29 3.87
C TYR A 43 -13.91 -1.38 3.01
N LEU A 44 -13.10 -2.21 2.34
CA LEU A 44 -13.60 -3.28 1.47
C LEU A 44 -14.42 -4.34 2.22
N ARG A 45 -14.16 -4.53 3.53
CA ARG A 45 -14.98 -5.39 4.41
C ARG A 45 -16.22 -4.69 4.98
N GLY A 46 -16.54 -3.47 4.56
CA GLY A 46 -17.69 -2.70 5.06
C GLY A 46 -17.57 -2.21 6.49
N GLN A 47 -16.36 -2.24 7.08
CA GLN A 47 -16.12 -1.88 8.49
C GLN A 47 -16.01 -0.36 8.69
N ILE A 48 -15.79 0.41 7.62
CA ILE A 48 -15.81 1.87 7.60
C ILE A 48 -16.50 2.36 6.33
N THR A 49 -17.03 3.57 6.37
CA THR A 49 -17.65 4.20 5.19
C THR A 49 -16.60 4.60 4.16
N ARG A 50 -17.03 4.74 2.90
CA ARG A 50 -16.18 5.29 1.83
C ARG A 50 -15.60 6.65 2.19
N GLN A 51 -16.43 7.55 2.73
CA GLN A 51 -15.98 8.87 3.16
C GLN A 51 -14.86 8.80 4.21
N LYS A 52 -14.99 7.91 5.20
CA LYS A 52 -13.95 7.72 6.21
C LYS A 52 -12.68 7.09 5.64
N ALA A 53 -12.81 6.18 4.67
CA ALA A 53 -11.67 5.63 3.96
C ALA A 53 -10.91 6.70 3.16
N VAL A 54 -11.63 7.59 2.46
CA VAL A 54 -11.05 8.70 1.70
C VAL A 54 -10.32 9.67 2.63
N GLU A 55 -10.91 10.00 3.79
CA GLU A 55 -10.27 10.85 4.80
C GLU A 55 -8.95 10.26 5.33
N LEU A 56 -8.89 8.94 5.54
CA LEU A 56 -7.76 8.27 6.18
C LEU A 56 -6.66 7.80 5.20
N ALA A 57 -7.02 7.51 3.94
CA ALA A 57 -6.10 6.92 2.96
C ALA A 57 -5.96 7.74 1.66
N GLY A 58 -6.85 8.70 1.41
CA GLY A 58 -6.90 9.48 0.17
C GLY A 58 -7.81 8.86 -0.90
N ILE A 59 -8.41 9.71 -1.74
CA ILE A 59 -9.38 9.32 -2.76
C ILE A 59 -8.81 8.34 -3.80
N ASP A 60 -7.61 8.63 -4.31
CA ASP A 60 -6.96 7.82 -5.35
C ASP A 60 -6.79 6.35 -4.92
N TRP A 61 -6.46 6.14 -3.65
CA TRP A 61 -6.25 4.81 -3.09
C TRP A 61 -7.55 4.06 -2.86
N VAL A 62 -8.61 4.77 -2.48
CA VAL A 62 -9.96 4.19 -2.35
C VAL A 62 -10.47 3.77 -3.72
N GLU A 63 -10.36 4.62 -4.73
CA GLU A 63 -10.82 4.29 -6.09
C GLU A 63 -10.00 3.17 -6.74
N LEU A 64 -8.69 3.11 -6.46
CA LEU A 64 -7.87 1.98 -6.90
C LEU A 64 -8.31 0.67 -6.23
N ALA A 65 -8.53 0.69 -4.91
CA ALA A 65 -8.97 -0.49 -4.18
C ALA A 65 -10.35 -0.99 -4.65
N GLU A 66 -11.29 -0.08 -4.93
CA GLU A 66 -12.60 -0.40 -5.49
C GLU A 66 -12.49 -1.11 -6.84
N ARG A 67 -11.66 -0.59 -7.75
CA ARG A 67 -11.41 -1.19 -9.06
C ARG A 67 -10.76 -2.58 -8.97
N GLN A 68 -9.74 -2.71 -8.13
CA GLN A 68 -9.06 -3.99 -7.92
C GLN A 68 -9.98 -5.04 -7.29
N HIS A 69 -10.78 -4.64 -6.29
CA HIS A 69 -11.75 -5.53 -5.66
C HIS A 69 -12.81 -6.00 -6.66
N LYS A 70 -13.32 -5.09 -7.50
CA LYS A 70 -14.27 -5.45 -8.56
C LYS A 70 -13.68 -6.47 -9.53
N ALA A 71 -12.48 -6.22 -10.07
CA ALA A 71 -11.80 -7.14 -10.98
C ALA A 71 -11.59 -8.53 -10.34
N MET A 72 -11.12 -8.58 -9.10
CA MET A 72 -10.95 -9.84 -8.35
C MET A 72 -12.27 -10.61 -8.19
N MET A 73 -13.37 -9.91 -7.92
CA MET A 73 -14.68 -10.56 -7.79
C MET A 73 -15.23 -11.06 -9.12
N GLU A 74 -14.96 -10.35 -10.23
CA GLU A 74 -15.27 -10.80 -11.58
C GLU A 74 -14.49 -12.06 -11.94
N ASP A 75 -13.18 -12.10 -11.65
CA ASP A 75 -12.35 -13.30 -11.84
C ASP A 75 -12.83 -14.49 -11.01
N LEU A 76 -13.23 -14.25 -9.76
CA LEU A 76 -13.76 -15.29 -8.88
C LEU A 76 -15.09 -15.85 -9.41
N ALA A 77 -16.00 -14.98 -9.86
CA ALA A 77 -17.26 -15.41 -10.45
C ALA A 77 -17.02 -16.25 -11.71
N TRP A 78 -16.11 -15.82 -12.59
CA TRP A 78 -15.71 -16.58 -13.76
C TRP A 78 -15.18 -17.98 -13.41
N ALA A 79 -14.34 -18.07 -12.36
CA ALA A 79 -13.78 -19.35 -11.89
C ALA A 79 -14.80 -20.26 -11.21
N MET A 80 -15.94 -19.73 -10.75
CA MET A 80 -17.03 -20.53 -10.16
C MET A 80 -18.02 -21.04 -11.21
N GLU A 81 -18.06 -20.40 -12.38
CA GLU A 81 -18.95 -20.74 -13.50
C GLU A 81 -18.31 -21.69 -14.53
N ASN A 82 -17.00 -21.98 -14.40
CA ASN A 82 -16.23 -22.90 -15.25
C ASN A 82 -15.55 -24.01 -14.43
#